data_AF-A0A269TID8-F1
#
_entry.id   AF-A0A269TID8-F1
#
_cell.length_a   1.000
_cell.length_b   1.000
_cell.length_c   1.000
_cell.angle_alpha   90.00
_cell.angle_beta   90.00
_cell.angle_gamma   90.00
#
_symmetry.space_group_name_H-M   'P 1'
#
loop_
_entity.id
_entity.type
_entity.pdbx_description
1 polymer ?
#
loop_
_entity_poly.entity_id
_entity_poly.type
_entity_poly.pdbx_seq_one_letter_code
_entity_poly.pdbx_strand_id
1 'polypeptide(L)'
;MQSSLNQSSVYNLELKIHSNKSKFLKLRRLEYYSEIEQKWLVIKKNTIAKSDLLFLKLTLLNNEDIYLFFEKSLIMKEEYNITVLLNEEVIYWKQDTNYCSNAKVLTELKELENQLLQYSAYQDEGFKLKDKLEIRKFKIKKQKLSYIKKYCLVERNL
;
A
#
# COMPACT_ATOMS: atom_id res chain seq x y z
N MET A 1 31.09 -16.08 -36.51
CA MET A 1 29.75 -15.57 -36.12
C MET A 1 29.05 -16.65 -35.31
N GLN A 2 29.02 -16.52 -33.99
CA GLN A 2 28.14 -17.31 -33.13
C GLN A 2 27.57 -16.35 -32.09
N SER A 3 26.32 -15.95 -32.31
CA SER A 3 25.52 -15.19 -31.38
C SER A 3 25.11 -16.09 -30.22
N SER A 4 25.78 -15.96 -29.08
CA SER A 4 25.27 -16.49 -27.81
C SER A 4 24.01 -15.70 -27.45
N LEU A 5 22.87 -16.34 -27.62
CA LEU A 5 21.57 -15.91 -27.10
C LEU A 5 21.69 -15.71 -25.59
N ASN A 6 21.78 -14.44 -25.18
CA ASN A 6 21.50 -14.02 -23.81
C ASN A 6 20.03 -14.34 -23.49
N GLN A 7 19.76 -15.58 -23.05
CA GLN A 7 18.55 -15.87 -22.29
C GLN A 7 18.69 -15.21 -20.92
N SER A 8 18.34 -13.92 -20.85
CA SER A 8 18.06 -13.28 -19.57
C SER A 8 16.86 -14.01 -18.97
N SER A 9 17.11 -14.91 -18.02
CA SER A 9 16.08 -15.55 -17.22
C SER A 9 15.42 -14.45 -16.39
N VAL A 10 14.31 -13.91 -16.88
CA VAL A 10 13.47 -13.00 -16.11
C VAL A 10 12.86 -13.81 -14.99
N TYR A 11 13.48 -13.77 -13.81
CA TYR A 11 12.92 -14.38 -12.60
C TYR A 11 11.62 -13.64 -12.27
N ASN A 12 10.49 -14.29 -12.53
CA ASN A 12 9.18 -13.75 -12.20
C ASN A 12 8.97 -13.87 -10.69
N LEU A 13 8.61 -12.76 -10.04
CA LEU A 13 8.18 -12.76 -8.64
C LEU A 13 6.75 -13.27 -8.57
N GLU A 14 6.44 -14.10 -7.58
CA GLU A 14 5.07 -14.55 -7.30
C GLU A 14 4.55 -13.85 -6.05
N LEU A 15 3.50 -13.05 -6.20
CA LEU A 15 2.79 -12.43 -5.09
C LEU A 15 1.58 -13.27 -4.73
N LYS A 16 1.57 -13.76 -3.49
CA LYS A 16 0.45 -14.48 -2.88
C LYS A 16 -0.22 -13.58 -1.84
N ILE A 17 -1.43 -13.16 -2.13
CA ILE A 17 -2.24 -12.37 -1.19
C ILE A 17 -3.19 -13.34 -0.50
N HIS A 18 -2.98 -13.55 0.80
CA HIS A 18 -3.88 -14.34 1.63
C HIS A 18 -4.93 -13.41 2.24
N SER A 19 -6.13 -13.48 1.68
CA SER A 19 -7.38 -13.08 2.33
C SER A 19 -8.33 -14.30 2.37
N ASN A 20 -9.62 -14.10 2.64
CA ASN A 20 -10.65 -15.15 2.50
C ASN A 20 -10.60 -15.89 1.15
N LYS A 21 -9.98 -15.30 0.11
CA LYS A 21 -9.60 -15.98 -1.15
C LYS A 21 -8.13 -15.69 -1.48
N SER A 22 -7.34 -16.73 -1.74
CA SER A 22 -5.95 -16.54 -2.16
C SER A 22 -5.88 -16.13 -3.63
N LYS A 23 -5.13 -15.06 -3.93
CA LYS A 23 -4.83 -14.64 -5.32
C LYS A 23 -3.33 -14.70 -5.57
N PHE A 24 -2.97 -15.11 -6.79
CA PHE A 24 -1.60 -15.26 -7.27
C PHE A 24 -1.36 -14.31 -8.44
N LEU A 25 -0.30 -13.51 -8.35
CA LEU A 25 0.12 -12.60 -9.42
C LEU A 25 1.59 -12.83 -9.76
N LYS A 26 1.90 -12.96 -11.05
CA LYS A 26 3.28 -12.98 -11.55
C LYS A 26 3.72 -11.57 -11.91
N LEU A 27 4.85 -11.14 -11.35
CA LEU A 27 5.32 -9.76 -11.39
C LEU A 27 6.78 -9.70 -11.85
N ARG A 28 7.20 -8.59 -12.47
CA ARG A 28 8.62 -8.30 -12.72
C ARG A 28 9.28 -7.70 -11.49
N ARG A 29 8.57 -6.83 -10.79
CA ARG A 29 9.12 -6.05 -9.66
C ARG A 29 8.02 -5.79 -8.63
N LEU A 30 8.41 -5.86 -7.37
CA LEU A 30 7.59 -5.43 -6.25
C LEU A 30 8.36 -4.42 -5.41
N GLU A 31 7.75 -3.27 -5.20
CA GLU A 31 8.28 -2.19 -4.38
C GLU A 31 7.29 -1.81 -3.29
N TYR A 32 7.79 -1.34 -2.15
CA TYR A 32 6.97 -0.71 -1.13
C TYR A 32 7.36 0.76 -1.00
N TYR A 33 6.40 1.61 -0.65
CA TYR A 33 6.69 3.01 -0.39
C TYR A 33 7.22 3.15 1.03
N SER A 34 8.46 3.64 1.17
CA SER A 34 9.03 4.00 2.46
C SER A 34 8.70 5.45 2.77
N GLU A 35 7.99 5.70 3.86
CA GLU A 35 7.73 7.05 4.35
C GLU A 35 8.99 7.74 4.86
N ILE A 36 9.86 6.99 5.54
CA ILE A 36 11.10 7.50 6.12
C ILE A 36 12.02 8.01 5.01
N GLU A 37 12.16 7.24 3.94
CA GLU A 37 13.04 7.60 2.82
C GLU A 37 12.32 8.35 1.69
N GLN A 38 11.00 8.52 1.81
CA GLN A 38 10.11 9.15 0.82
C GLN A 38 10.27 8.62 -0.62
N LYS A 39 10.60 7.33 -0.76
CA LYS A 39 10.83 6.70 -2.07
C LYS A 39 10.34 5.25 -2.11
N TRP A 40 10.21 4.75 -3.33
CA TRP A 40 9.93 3.33 -3.60
C TRP A 40 11.19 2.49 -3.37
N LEU A 41 11.02 1.42 -2.60
CA LEU A 41 12.09 0.49 -2.23
C LEU A 41 11.73 -0.93 -2.65
N VAL A 42 12.70 -1.63 -3.23
CA VAL A 42 12.54 -3.04 -3.59
C VAL A 42 12.55 -3.89 -2.32
N ILE A 43 11.60 -4.82 -2.20
CA ILE A 43 11.57 -5.77 -1.08
C ILE A 43 12.75 -6.74 -1.22
N LYS A 44 13.67 -6.71 -0.25
CA LYS A 44 14.90 -7.53 -0.22
C LYS A 44 14.58 -9.00 0.08
N LYS A 45 15.44 -9.92 -0.37
CA LYS A 45 15.34 -11.36 -0.05
C LYS A 45 15.38 -11.56 1.47
N ASN A 46 14.56 -12.51 1.97
CA ASN A 46 14.46 -12.89 3.39
C ASN A 46 13.96 -11.73 4.30
N THR A 47 13.10 -10.87 3.77
CA THR A 47 12.46 -9.81 4.57
C THR A 47 11.17 -10.33 5.19
N ILE A 48 11.00 -10.12 6.49
CA ILE A 48 9.73 -10.24 7.20
C ILE A 48 9.42 -8.88 7.84
N ALA A 49 8.28 -8.30 7.52
CA ALA A 49 7.90 -7.00 8.05
C ALA A 49 6.40 -6.92 8.31
N LYS A 50 6.03 -6.46 9.51
CA LYS A 50 4.66 -6.10 9.86
C LYS A 50 4.47 -4.62 9.63
N SER A 51 3.43 -4.23 8.89
CA SER A 51 3.07 -2.84 8.70
C SER A 51 1.60 -2.60 9.04
N ASP A 52 1.33 -1.52 9.77
CA ASP A 52 -0.03 -1.02 9.94
C ASP A 52 -0.63 -0.59 8.61
N LEU A 53 0.21 -0.11 7.70
CA LEU A 53 -0.20 0.44 6.43
C LEU A 53 0.89 0.17 5.40
N LEU A 54 0.57 -0.62 4.41
CA LEU A 54 1.50 -1.08 3.40
C LEU A 54 1.04 -0.61 2.03
N PHE A 55 1.86 0.19 1.39
CA PHE A 55 1.62 0.64 0.03
C PHE A 55 2.64 0.01 -0.91
N LEU A 56 2.14 -0.82 -1.82
CA LEU A 56 2.94 -1.56 -2.80
C LEU A 56 2.75 -1.01 -4.19
N LYS A 57 3.84 -1.05 -4.96
CA LYS A 57 3.84 -0.88 -6.41
C LYS A 57 4.27 -2.20 -7.05
N LEU A 58 3.40 -2.73 -7.90
CA LEU A 58 3.54 -4.00 -8.61
C LEU A 58 3.76 -3.68 -10.08
N THR A 59 4.94 -3.99 -10.61
CA THR A 59 5.16 -3.94 -12.06
C THR A 59 4.86 -5.32 -12.63
N LEU A 60 3.79 -5.40 -13.41
CA LEU A 60 3.34 -6.62 -14.09
C LEU A 60 4.29 -7.05 -15.22
N LEU A 61 4.08 -8.26 -15.74
CA LEU A 61 4.88 -8.81 -16.85
C LEU A 61 4.76 -7.99 -18.15
N ASN A 62 3.64 -7.30 -18.35
CA ASN A 62 3.38 -6.38 -19.47
C ASN A 62 3.91 -4.95 -19.21
N ASN A 63 4.68 -4.73 -18.13
CA ASN A 63 5.16 -3.42 -17.68
C ASN A 63 4.06 -2.44 -17.23
N GLU A 64 2.82 -2.91 -17.02
CA GLU A 64 1.82 -2.09 -16.35
C GLU A 64 2.09 -2.04 -14.85
N ASP A 65 1.93 -0.86 -14.26
CA ASP A 65 2.04 -0.67 -12.82
C ASP A 65 0.65 -0.75 -12.17
N ILE A 66 0.55 -1.59 -11.15
CA ILE A 66 -0.59 -1.69 -10.25
C ILE A 66 -0.13 -1.24 -8.87
N TYR A 67 -0.99 -0.50 -8.18
CA TYR A 67 -0.72 -0.07 -6.81
C TYR A 67 -1.63 -0.85 -5.87
N LEU A 68 -1.10 -1.37 -4.78
CA LEU A 68 -1.90 -2.07 -3.77
C LEU A 68 -1.71 -1.40 -2.43
N PHE A 69 -2.77 -1.34 -1.64
CA PHE A 69 -2.76 -0.75 -0.33
C PHE A 69 -3.38 -1.72 0.67
N PHE A 70 -2.65 -2.02 1.74
CA PHE A 70 -3.08 -2.99 2.74
C PHE A 70 -2.97 -2.40 4.14
N GLU A 71 -4.02 -2.57 4.94
CA GLU A 71 -4.00 -2.24 6.36
C GLU A 71 -3.65 -3.50 7.18
N LYS A 72 -2.89 -3.31 8.27
CA LYS A 72 -2.50 -4.36 9.23
C LYS A 72 -1.97 -5.64 8.57
N SER A 73 -0.98 -5.48 7.69
CA SER A 73 -0.46 -6.57 6.87
C SER A 73 0.88 -7.09 7.37
N LEU A 74 1.15 -8.36 7.08
CA LEU A 74 2.47 -8.97 7.22
C LEU A 74 3.00 -9.32 5.83
N ILE A 75 4.21 -8.88 5.51
CA ILE A 75 4.91 -9.26 4.29
C ILE A 75 6.02 -10.23 4.65
N MET A 76 6.13 -11.29 3.86
CA MET A 76 7.25 -12.21 3.88
C MET A 76 7.78 -12.35 2.45
N LYS A 77 9.09 -12.19 2.25
CA LYS A 77 9.74 -12.50 0.97
C LYS A 77 10.75 -13.62 1.13
N GLU A 78 10.44 -14.76 0.56
CA GLU A 78 11.30 -15.94 0.48
C GLU A 78 11.71 -16.14 -0.98
N GLU A 79 12.98 -15.87 -1.28
CA GLU A 79 13.51 -15.94 -2.65
C GLU A 79 12.71 -15.10 -3.66
N TYR A 80 11.92 -15.74 -4.53
CA TYR A 80 11.06 -15.14 -5.55
C TYR A 80 9.59 -15.06 -5.12
N ASN A 81 9.24 -15.65 -3.98
CA ASN A 81 7.89 -15.68 -3.45
C ASN A 81 7.70 -14.55 -2.45
N ILE A 82 6.65 -13.77 -2.65
CA ILE A 82 6.24 -12.71 -1.74
C ILE A 82 4.85 -13.05 -1.24
N THR A 83 4.74 -13.25 0.06
CA THR A 83 3.48 -13.55 0.73
C THR A 83 3.04 -12.31 1.49
N VAL A 84 1.83 -11.84 1.21
CA VAL A 84 1.17 -10.78 1.98
C VAL A 84 0.00 -11.42 2.72
N LEU A 85 0.09 -11.45 4.05
CA LEU A 85 -1.00 -11.88 4.92
C LEU A 85 -1.79 -10.65 5.35
N LEU A 86 -3.10 -10.70 5.16
CA LEU A 86 -4.02 -9.63 5.51
C LEU A 86 -4.84 -10.03 6.73
N ASN A 87 -4.97 -9.09 7.67
CA ASN A 87 -5.89 -9.25 8.80
C ASN A 87 -7.29 -8.67 8.50
N GLU A 88 -7.44 -7.93 7.41
CA GLU A 88 -8.68 -7.25 7.01
C GLU A 88 -8.97 -7.46 5.51
N GLU A 89 -10.13 -6.97 5.06
CA GLU A 89 -10.58 -7.11 3.66
C GLU A 89 -9.58 -6.48 2.67
N VAL A 90 -9.41 -7.10 1.50
CA VAL A 90 -8.48 -6.63 0.47
C VAL A 90 -9.03 -5.35 -0.14
N ILE A 91 -8.37 -4.21 0.10
CA ILE A 91 -8.72 -2.96 -0.58
C ILE A 91 -7.78 -2.75 -1.77
N TYR A 92 -8.26 -3.04 -2.97
CA TYR A 92 -7.49 -2.89 -4.21
C TYR A 92 -7.70 -1.52 -4.85
N TRP A 93 -6.61 -0.91 -5.31
CA TRP A 93 -6.59 0.47 -5.78
C TRP A 93 -5.88 0.58 -7.14
N LYS A 94 -6.61 0.74 -8.26
CA LYS A 94 -5.97 0.96 -9.57
C LYS A 94 -5.73 2.45 -9.79
N GLN A 95 -4.60 2.82 -10.40
CA GLN A 95 -4.37 4.20 -10.84
C GLN A 95 -5.36 4.57 -11.94
N ASP A 96 -6.05 5.69 -11.74
CA ASP A 96 -6.98 6.30 -12.68
C ASP A 96 -6.70 7.81 -12.72
N THR A 97 -6.11 8.26 -13.83
CA THR A 97 -5.70 9.66 -14.00
C THR A 97 -6.88 10.63 -14.02
N ASN A 98 -8.10 10.15 -14.30
CA ASN A 98 -9.30 10.99 -14.28
C ASN A 98 -9.83 11.24 -12.86
N TYR A 99 -9.40 10.44 -11.88
CA TYR A 99 -9.89 10.53 -10.50
C TYR A 99 -9.17 11.60 -9.67
N CYS A 100 -8.03 12.12 -10.11
CA CYS A 100 -7.23 13.11 -9.36
C CYS A 100 -8.03 14.37 -8.95
N SER A 101 -9.12 14.68 -9.65
CA SER A 101 -10.00 15.83 -9.41
C SER A 101 -11.19 15.54 -8.48
N ASN A 102 -11.25 14.35 -7.87
CA ASN A 102 -12.40 13.96 -7.06
C ASN A 102 -12.53 14.83 -5.79
N ALA A 103 -13.53 15.72 -5.80
CA ALA A 103 -13.85 16.61 -4.70
C ALA A 103 -14.12 15.85 -3.38
N LYS A 104 -14.63 14.62 -3.44
CA LYS A 104 -14.93 13.80 -2.25
C LYS A 104 -13.66 13.48 -1.43
N VAL A 105 -12.59 13.05 -2.09
CA VAL A 105 -11.31 12.73 -1.41
C VAL A 105 -10.70 13.98 -0.77
N LEU A 106 -10.79 15.11 -1.47
CA LEU A 106 -10.29 16.39 -0.97
C LEU A 106 -11.08 16.87 0.25
N THR A 107 -12.40 16.76 0.22
CA THR A 107 -13.28 17.11 1.34
C THR A 107 -13.03 16.19 2.55
N GLU A 108 -13.00 14.87 2.35
CA GLU A 108 -12.73 13.92 3.44
C GLU A 108 -11.33 14.12 4.07
N LEU A 109 -10.31 14.46 3.28
CA LEU A 109 -8.99 14.82 3.79
C LEU A 109 -9.04 16.05 4.70
N LYS A 110 -9.74 17.10 4.27
CA LYS A 110 -9.87 18.34 5.04
C LYS A 110 -10.64 18.12 6.35
N GLU A 111 -11.70 17.31 6.31
CA GLU A 111 -12.46 16.93 7.51
C GLU A 111 -11.59 16.17 8.52
N LEU A 112 -10.80 15.18 8.05
CA LEU A 112 -9.87 14.44 8.90
C LEU A 112 -8.77 15.33 9.48
N GLU A 113 -8.29 16.30 8.72
CA GLU A 113 -7.32 17.28 9.21
C GLU A 113 -7.89 18.13 10.33
N ASN A 114 -9.12 18.62 10.17
CA ASN A 114 -9.81 19.38 11.20
C ASN A 114 -10.07 18.53 12.45
N GLN A 115 -10.49 17.27 12.30
CA GLN A 115 -10.68 16.35 13.42
C GLN A 115 -9.37 16.11 14.17
N LEU A 116 -8.28 15.80 13.46
CA LEU A 116 -6.97 15.59 14.09
C LEU A 116 -6.45 16.85 14.80
N LEU A 117 -6.70 18.04 14.25
CA LEU A 117 -6.38 19.31 14.89
C LEU A 117 -7.17 19.51 16.18
N GLN A 118 -8.47 19.21 16.17
CA GLN A 118 -9.29 19.25 17.38
C GLN A 118 -8.72 18.32 18.45
N TYR A 119 -8.41 17.07 18.11
CA TYR A 119 -7.78 16.15 19.06
C TYR A 119 -6.45 16.68 19.60
N SER A 120 -5.59 17.28 18.76
CA SER A 120 -4.34 17.87 19.25
C SER A 120 -4.54 19.04 20.22
N ALA A 121 -5.63 19.80 20.08
CA ALA A 121 -5.95 20.90 20.98
C ALA A 121 -6.40 20.42 22.37
N TYR A 122 -7.01 19.23 22.47
CA TYR A 122 -7.42 18.62 23.74
C TYR A 122 -6.35 17.69 24.35
N GLN A 123 -5.12 17.64 23.80
CA GLN A 123 -4.05 16.80 24.35
C GLN A 123 -3.70 17.16 25.80
N ASP A 124 -3.83 18.44 26.14
CA ASP A 124 -3.49 18.97 27.46
C ASP A 124 -4.48 18.52 28.56
N GLU A 125 -5.67 18.04 28.18
CA GLU A 125 -6.69 17.53 29.11
C GLU A 125 -6.53 16.02 29.43
N GLY A 126 -5.58 15.35 28.77
CA GLY A 126 -5.24 13.94 29.00
C GLY A 126 -6.12 12.96 28.22
N PHE A 127 -5.55 12.36 27.16
CA PHE A 127 -6.27 11.36 26.37
C PHE A 127 -6.57 10.07 27.13
N LYS A 128 -7.83 9.63 27.04
CA LYS A 128 -8.22 8.26 27.40
C LYS A 128 -7.72 7.29 26.33
N LEU A 129 -7.65 6.01 26.67
CA LEU A 129 -7.24 4.95 25.73
C LEU A 129 -8.10 4.93 24.46
N LYS A 130 -9.41 5.22 24.60
CA LYS A 130 -10.35 5.31 23.48
C LYS A 130 -9.94 6.39 22.48
N ASP A 131 -9.54 7.58 22.96
CA ASP A 131 -9.13 8.70 22.11
C ASP A 131 -7.85 8.37 21.35
N LYS A 132 -6.89 7.71 22.01
CA LYS A 132 -5.65 7.24 21.35
C LYS A 132 -5.93 6.27 20.20
N LEU A 133 -6.89 5.35 20.37
CA LEU A 133 -7.30 4.42 19.32
C LEU A 133 -8.00 5.15 18.16
N GLU A 134 -8.84 6.13 18.47
CA GLU A 134 -9.58 6.91 17.49
C GLU A 134 -8.65 7.81 16.66
N ILE A 135 -7.71 8.49 17.31
CA ILE A 135 -6.65 9.26 16.64
C ILE A 135 -5.81 8.36 15.72
N ARG A 136 -5.48 7.13 16.15
CA ARG A 136 -4.75 6.18 15.30
C ARG A 136 -5.57 5.82 14.05
N LYS A 137 -6.87 5.59 14.18
CA LYS A 137 -7.76 5.34 13.04
C LYS A 137 -7.80 6.54 12.08
N PHE A 138 -7.91 7.76 12.60
CA PHE A 138 -7.89 8.96 11.76
C PHE A 138 -6.56 9.19 11.06
N LYS A 139 -5.43 8.92 11.72
CA LYS A 139 -4.10 8.98 11.09
C LYS A 139 -3.97 7.99 9.93
N ILE A 140 -4.37 6.73 10.13
CA ILE A 140 -4.37 5.70 9.08
C ILE A 140 -5.27 6.12 7.92
N LYS A 141 -6.50 6.59 8.21
CA LYS A 141 -7.44 7.03 7.17
C LYS A 141 -6.92 8.25 6.40
N LYS A 142 -6.34 9.24 7.08
CA LYS A 142 -5.71 10.42 6.46
C LYS A 142 -4.58 9.99 5.53
N GLN A 143 -3.73 9.07 5.98
CA GLN A 143 -2.61 8.58 5.20
C GLN A 143 -3.07 7.83 3.93
N LYS A 144 -4.07 6.96 4.05
CA LYS A 144 -4.72 6.28 2.92
C LYS A 144 -5.20 7.28 1.87
N LEU A 145 -6.01 8.25 2.27
CA LEU A 145 -6.54 9.26 1.36
C LEU A 145 -5.44 10.14 0.75
N SER A 146 -4.35 10.38 1.47
CA SER A 146 -3.19 11.10 0.95
C SER A 146 -2.49 10.34 -0.18
N TYR A 147 -2.34 9.02 -0.07
CA TYR A 147 -1.84 8.20 -1.18
C TYR A 147 -2.83 8.12 -2.34
N ILE A 148 -4.11 7.98 -2.06
CA ILE A 148 -5.16 8.01 -3.09
C ILE A 148 -5.08 9.30 -3.90
N LYS A 149 -4.94 10.45 -3.24
CA LYS A 149 -4.73 11.74 -3.88
C LYS A 149 -3.42 11.80 -4.65
N LYS A 150 -2.29 11.41 -4.03
CA LYS A 150 -0.95 11.51 -4.62
C LYS A 150 -0.77 10.63 -5.87
N TYR A 151 -1.38 9.44 -5.87
CA TYR A 151 -1.24 8.44 -6.93
C TYR A 151 -2.51 8.27 -7.77
N CYS A 152 -3.52 9.11 -7.55
CA CYS A 152 -4.82 9.09 -8.22
C CYS A 152 -5.45 7.70 -8.29
N LEU A 153 -5.62 7.09 -7.13
CA LEU A 153 -6.07 5.72 -7.05
C LEU A 153 -7.59 5.64 -6.91
N VAL A 154 -8.22 4.59 -7.43
CA VAL A 154 -9.65 4.29 -7.21
C VAL A 154 -9.85 2.87 -6.68
N GLU A 155 -10.70 2.74 -5.67
CA GLU A 155 -11.11 1.46 -5.10
C GLU A 155 -11.84 0.68 -6.18
N ARG A 156 -11.42 -0.56 -6.41
CA ARG A 156 -12.16 -1.48 -7.28
C ARG A 156 -12.38 -2.79 -6.57
N ASN A 157 -13.58 -3.33 -6.72
CA ASN A 157 -13.90 -4.67 -6.24
C ASN A 157 -13.09 -5.68 -7.08
N LEU A 158 -12.38 -6.58 -6.37
CA LEU A 158 -11.46 -7.55 -6.94
C LEU A 158 -12.12 -8.91 -7.21
#